data_AF-A0A6G3XJX2-F1
#
_entry.id   AF-A0A6G3XJX2-F1
#
_cell.length_a   1.000
_cell.length_b   1.000
_cell.length_c   1.000
_cell.angle_alpha   90.00
_cell.angle_beta   90.00
_cell.angle_gamma   90.00
#
_symmetry.space_group_name_H-M   'P 1'
#
loop_
_entity.id
_entity.type
_entity.pdbx_description
1 polymer ?
#
loop_
_entity_poly.entity_id
_entity_poly.type
_entity_poly.pdbx_seq_one_letter_code
_entity_poly.pdbx_strand_id
1 'polypeptide(L)'
;FDLGGHSLLVVKVQNEILRELGRDIAVVALFENPTVASVARFLEASPAAADDEEARQLERLRERADRQRRVRAGRGRANQARETT
;
A
#
# COMPACT_ATOMS: atom_id res chain seq x y z
N PHE A 1 -24.96 -0.78 -8.96
CA PHE A 1 -23.90 0.11 -8.45
C PHE A 1 -24.54 1.16 -7.58
N ASP A 2 -24.68 0.82 -6.30
CA ASP A 2 -25.19 1.71 -5.27
C ASP A 2 -24.29 1.49 -4.04
N LEU A 3 -23.94 2.57 -3.37
CA LEU A 3 -22.77 2.77 -2.51
C LEU A 3 -22.48 1.63 -1.48
N GLY A 4 -21.34 0.93 -1.62
CA GLY A 4 -20.71 0.14 -0.54
C GLY A 4 -20.46 -1.36 -0.77
N GLY A 5 -21.26 -2.04 -1.61
CA GLY A 5 -21.16 -3.51 -1.75
C GLY A 5 -20.05 -4.01 -2.69
N HIS A 6 -19.66 -3.21 -3.68
CA HIS A 6 -18.72 -3.64 -4.72
C HIS A 6 -17.27 -3.63 -4.22
N SER A 7 -16.90 -2.70 -3.34
CA SER A 7 -15.55 -2.63 -2.79
C SER A 7 -15.19 -3.85 -1.93
N LEU A 8 -16.15 -4.36 -1.14
CA LEU A 8 -15.92 -5.59 -0.36
C LEU A 8 -15.82 -6.83 -1.25
N LEU A 9 -16.61 -6.88 -2.33
CA LEU A 9 -16.52 -7.96 -3.31
C LEU A 9 -15.18 -7.93 -4.05
N VAL A 10 -14.68 -6.74 -4.42
CA VAL A 10 -13.38 -6.56 -5.06
C VAL A 10 -12.25 -6.99 -4.13
N VAL A 11 -12.30 -6.62 -2.84
CA VAL A 11 -11.35 -7.11 -1.83
C VAL A 11 -11.43 -8.62 -1.67
N LYS A 12 -12.63 -9.21 -1.71
CA LYS A 12 -12.78 -10.68 -1.69
C LYS A 12 -12.14 -11.32 -2.92
N VAL A 13 -12.39 -10.77 -4.11
CA VAL A 13 -11.79 -11.26 -5.36
C VAL A 13 -10.26 -11.16 -5.32
N GLN A 14 -9.70 -10.04 -4.85
CA GLN A 14 -8.26 -9.88 -4.64
C GLN A 14 -7.69 -10.99 -3.75
N ASN A 15 -8.34 -11.26 -2.61
CA ASN A 15 -7.90 -12.30 -1.68
C ASN A 15 -7.97 -13.70 -2.30
N GLU A 16 -9.02 -14.02 -3.06
CA GLU A 16 -9.13 -15.32 -3.74
C GLU A 16 -8.05 -15.46 -4.84
N ILE A 17 -7.77 -14.41 -5.61
CA ILE A 17 -6.69 -14.40 -6.61
C ILE A 17 -5.34 -14.65 -5.92
N LEU A 18 -5.06 -13.98 -4.79
CA LEU A 18 -3.82 -14.19 -4.03
C LEU A 18 -3.74 -15.63 -3.49
N ARG A 19 -4.83 -16.17 -2.96
CA ARG A 19 -4.86 -17.52 -2.38
C ARG A 19 -4.71 -18.62 -3.42
N GLU A 20 -5.39 -18.52 -4.55
CA GLU A 20 -5.44 -19.56 -5.57
C GLU A 20 -4.29 -19.45 -6.59
N LEU A 21 -3.87 -18.23 -6.91
CA LEU A 21 -2.88 -17.97 -7.97
C LEU A 21 -1.54 -17.46 -7.41
N GLY A 22 -1.44 -17.18 -6.11
CA GLY A 22 -0.22 -16.67 -5.48
C GLY A 22 0.16 -15.27 -5.95
N ARG A 23 -0.78 -14.50 -6.49
CA ARG A 23 -0.55 -13.16 -7.02
C ARG A 23 -1.38 -12.13 -6.29
N ASP A 24 -0.71 -11.15 -5.71
CA ASP A 24 -1.40 -9.95 -5.25
C ASP A 24 -1.70 -9.08 -6.47
N ILE A 25 -2.83 -8.38 -6.44
CA ILE A 25 -3.26 -7.49 -7.50
C ILE A 25 -3.77 -6.22 -6.81
N ALA A 26 -3.32 -5.06 -7.27
CA ALA A 26 -3.86 -3.82 -6.76
C ALA A 26 -5.39 -3.75 -6.97
N VAL A 27 -6.12 -3.33 -5.93
CA VAL A 27 -7.57 -3.10 -6.00
C VAL A 27 -7.93 -2.13 -7.13
N VAL A 28 -7.08 -1.13 -7.39
CA VAL A 28 -7.23 -0.18 -8.50
C VAL A 28 -7.20 -0.91 -9.85
N ALA A 29 -6.28 -1.87 -10.03
CA ALA A 29 -6.18 -2.65 -11.26
C ALA A 29 -7.44 -3.50 -11.52
N LEU A 30 -8.11 -4.00 -10.47
CA LEU A 30 -9.41 -4.69 -10.61
C LEU A 30 -10.53 -3.75 -11.07
N PHE A 31 -10.51 -2.49 -10.65
CA PHE A 31 -11.47 -1.48 -11.13
C PHE A 31 -11.17 -1.02 -12.57
N GLU A 32 -9.90 -0.91 -12.94
CA GLU A 32 -9.48 -0.61 -14.33
C GLU A 32 -9.76 -1.77 -15.28
N ASN A 33 -9.80 -3.00 -14.75
CA ASN A 33 -10.05 -4.23 -15.49
C ASN A 33 -11.32 -4.93 -14.96
N PRO A 34 -12.53 -4.37 -15.11
CA PRO A 34 -13.73 -4.82 -14.41
C PRO A 34 -14.33 -6.14 -14.93
N THR A 35 -13.63 -6.84 -15.83
CA THR A 35 -14.07 -8.11 -16.41
C THR A 35 -13.07 -9.22 -16.13
N VAL A 36 -13.54 -10.46 -16.04
CA VAL A 36 -12.66 -11.64 -15.84
C VAL A 36 -11.59 -11.72 -16.94
N ALA A 37 -11.96 -11.45 -18.19
CA ALA A 37 -11.02 -11.50 -19.32
C ALA A 37 -9.94 -10.42 -19.22
N SER A 38 -10.28 -9.19 -18.80
CA SER A 38 -9.30 -8.12 -18.62
C SER A 38 -8.35 -8.40 -17.45
N VAL A 39 -8.86 -8.92 -16.32
CA VAL A 39 -8.01 -9.32 -15.18
C VAL A 39 -7.08 -10.47 -15.56
N ALA A 40 -7.58 -11.49 -16.28
CA ALA A 40 -6.76 -12.61 -16.74
C ALA A 40 -5.61 -12.13 -17.63
N ARG A 41 -5.89 -11.25 -18.60
CA ARG A 41 -4.86 -10.66 -19.46
C ARG A 41 -3.85 -9.81 -18.67
N PHE A 42 -4.32 -9.05 -17.68
CA PHE A 42 -3.44 -8.27 -16.81
C PHE A 42 -2.50 -9.18 -16.01
N LEU A 43 -3.03 -10.26 -15.44
CA LEU A 43 -2.25 -11.26 -14.72
C LEU A 43 -1.23 -11.96 -15.64
N GLU A 44 -1.58 -12.28 -16.88
CA GLU A 44 -0.64 -12.86 -17.84
C GLU A 44 0.49 -11.89 -18.23
N ALA A 45 0.17 -10.60 -18.36
CA ALA A 45 1.11 -9.57 -18.81
C ALA A 45 2.05 -9.07 -17.71
N SER A 46 1.61 -9.08 -16.45
CA SER A 46 2.39 -8.57 -15.31
C SER A 46 2.97 -9.74 -14.49
N PRO A 47 4.29 -10.00 -14.53
CA PRO A 47 4.93 -10.88 -13.56
C PRO A 47 4.76 -10.25 -12.17
N ALA A 48 4.45 -11.08 -11.16
CA ALA A 48 3.97 -10.75 -9.81
C ALA A 48 4.81 -9.77 -8.95
N ALA A 49 5.80 -9.08 -9.52
CA ALA A 49 6.72 -8.18 -8.85
C ALA A 49 6.21 -6.73 -8.72
N ALA A 50 5.18 -6.32 -9.47
CA ALA A 50 4.72 -4.92 -9.50
C ALA A 50 4.00 -4.49 -8.21
N ASP A 51 3.19 -5.37 -7.62
CA ASP A 51 2.34 -5.04 -6.45
C ASP A 51 3.15 -4.94 -5.14
N ASP A 52 4.25 -5.69 -5.03
CA ASP A 52 5.18 -5.53 -3.91
C ASP A 52 5.87 -4.15 -3.90
N GLU A 53 6.08 -3.53 -5.06
CA GLU A 53 6.85 -2.29 -5.18
C GLU A 53 6.14 -1.11 -4.52
N GLU A 54 4.80 -1.08 -4.60
CA GLU A 54 3.98 -0.01 -4.03
C GLU A 54 3.89 -0.12 -2.50
N ALA A 55 3.73 -1.35 -1.98
CA ALA A 55 3.83 -1.65 -0.55
C ALA A 55 5.22 -1.30 0.00
N ARG A 56 6.29 -1.73 -0.71
CA ARG A 56 7.68 -1.37 -0.39
C ARG A 56 7.89 0.15 -0.42
N GLN A 57 7.26 0.86 -1.36
CA GLN A 57 7.38 2.31 -1.47
C GLN A 57 6.69 3.05 -0.32
N LEU A 58 5.48 2.61 0.06
CA LEU A 58 4.76 3.13 1.23
C LEU A 58 5.55 2.91 2.52
N GLU A 59 6.15 1.73 2.69
CA GLU A 59 7.01 1.44 3.84
C GLU A 59 8.25 2.34 3.86
N ARG A 60 8.94 2.50 2.73
CA ARG A 60 10.07 3.45 2.58
C ARG A 60 9.68 4.89 2.94
N LEU A 61 8.48 5.34 2.57
CA LEU A 61 7.98 6.67 2.91
C LEU A 61 7.71 6.81 4.42
N ARG A 62 7.09 5.80 5.04
CA ARG A 62 6.84 5.77 6.50
C ARG A 62 8.14 5.80 7.29
N GLU A 63 9.13 4.99 6.91
CA GLU A 63 10.44 5.00 7.57
C GLU A 63 11.16 6.36 7.49
N ARG A 64 11.04 7.05 6.35
CA ARG A 64 11.59 8.40 6.18
C ARG A 64 10.91 9.40 7.12
N ALA A 65 9.59 9.32 7.26
CA ALA A 65 8.84 10.16 8.19
C ALA A 65 9.23 9.91 9.66
N ASP A 66 9.42 8.64 10.04
CA ASP A 66 9.79 8.28 11.41
C ASP A 66 11.22 8.68 11.76
N ARG A 67 12.15 8.57 10.80
CA ARG A 67 13.50 9.13 10.93
C ARG A 67 13.42 10.65 11.18
N GLN A 68 12.64 11.40 10.41
CA GLN A 68 12.49 12.85 10.60
C GLN A 68 11.92 13.23 11.98
N ARG A 69 10.95 12.47 12.51
CA ARG A 69 10.38 12.72 13.84
C ARG A 69 11.42 12.57 14.95
N ARG A 70 12.27 11.54 14.88
CA ARG A 70 13.32 11.30 15.89
C ARG A 70 14.34 12.44 15.95
N VAL A 71 14.76 12.99 14.80
CA VAL A 71 15.71 14.12 14.78
C VAL A 71 15.10 15.40 15.37
N ARG A 72 13.82 15.65 15.11
CA ARG A 72 13.11 16.82 15.67
C ARG A 72 12.87 16.70 17.17
N ALA A 73 12.49 15.51 17.65
CA ALA A 73 12.26 15.26 19.09
C ALA A 73 13.55 15.36 19.93
N GLY A 74 14.71 15.00 19.37
CA GLY A 74 16.01 15.12 20.05
C GLY A 74 16.47 16.57 20.24
N ARG A 75 16.13 17.48 19.32
CA ARG A 75 16.50 18.92 19.41
C ARG A 75 15.73 19.69 20.48
N GLY A 76 14.47 19.31 20.76
CA GLY A 76 13.61 20.01 21.72
C GLY A 76 14.03 19.86 23.19
N ARG A 77 14.74 18.77 23.55
CA ARG A 77 15.25 18.57 24.93
C ARG A 77 16.55 19.33 25.20
N ALA A 78 17.38 19.54 24.19
CA ALA A 78 18.65 20.25 24.34
C ALA A 78 18.49 21.76 24.58
N ASN A 79 17.36 22.35 24.17
CA ASN A 79 17.13 23.79 24.29
C ASN A 79 16.58 24.21 25.67
N GLN A 80 15.91 23.30 26.40
CA GLN A 80 15.34 23.59 27.73
C GLN A 80 16.38 23.55 28.86
N ALA A 81 17.54 22.91 28.64
CA ALA A 81 18.61 22.81 29.65
C ALA A 81 19.49 24.07 29.76
N ARG A 82 19.24 25.11 28.94
CA ARG A 82 20.03 26.35 28.91
C ARG A 82 19.37 27.55 29.59
N GLU A 83 18.11 27.43 30.02
CA GLU A 83 17.34 28.55 30.59
C GLU A 83 17.21 28.52 32.14
N THR A 84 17.81 27.54 32.84
CA THR A 84 17.65 27.37 34.30
C THR A 84 18.91 27.66 35.11
N THR A 85 19.69 28.69 34.77
CA THR A 85 20.84 29.17 35.58
C THR A 85 20.85 30.68 35.57
#